data_AF-A0A3D5V286-F1
#
_entry.id   AF-A0A3D5V286-F1
#
_cell.length_a   1.000
_cell.length_b   1.000
_cell.length_c   1.000
_cell.angle_alpha   90.00
_cell.angle_beta   90.00
_cell.angle_gamma   90.00
#
_symmetry.space_group_name_H-M   'P 1'
#
loop_
_entity.id
_entity.type
_entity.pdbx_description
1 polymer ?
#
loop_
_entity_poly.entity_id
_entity_poly.type
_entity_poly.pdbx_seq_one_letter_code
_entity_poly.pdbx_strand_id
1 'polypeptide(L)' 'MTADEQKKAAAIRALEYVKPGMKLGLGTGSTAEHFVRALGEKVAQGLDVVCV' A
#
# COMPACT_ATOMS: atom_id res chain seq x y z
N MET A 1 -7.70 15.27 -12.90
CA MET A 1 -7.33 14.39 -11.77
C MET A 1 -8.13 14.81 -10.55
N THR A 2 -8.92 13.91 -9.99
CA THR A 2 -9.65 14.13 -8.73
C THR A 2 -8.72 13.90 -7.53
N ALA A 3 -9.11 14.38 -6.35
CA ALA A 3 -8.37 14.12 -5.13
C ALA A 3 -8.25 12.62 -4.82
N ASP A 4 -9.29 11.83 -5.12
CA ASP A 4 -9.26 10.37 -4.95
C ASP A 4 -8.25 9.69 -5.88
N GLU A 5 -8.22 10.10 -7.15
CA GLU A 5 -7.24 9.62 -8.12
C GLU A 5 -5.80 9.93 -7.69
N GLN A 6 -5.57 11.12 -7.12
CA GLN A 6 -4.26 11.50 -6.58
C GLN A 6 -3.87 10.64 -5.37
N LYS A 7 -4.81 10.39 -4.44
CA LYS A 7 -4.58 9.51 -3.29
C LYS A 7 -4.24 8.10 -3.73
N LYS A 8 -4.99 7.55 -4.69
CA LYS A 8 -4.73 6.24 -5.27
C LYS A 8 -3.36 6.19 -5.96
N ALA A 9 -3.01 7.19 -6.77
CA ALA A 9 -1.71 7.25 -7.44
C ALA A 9 -0.54 7.29 -6.43
N ALA A 10 -0.65 8.09 -5.37
CA ALA A 10 0.34 8.17 -4.31
C ALA A 10 0.51 6.81 -3.60
N ALA A 11 -0.59 6.13 -3.28
CA ALA A 11 -0.58 4.80 -2.68
C ALA A 11 0.11 3.75 -3.57
N ILE A 12 -0.21 3.70 -4.86
CA ILE A 12 0.42 2.77 -5.80
C ILE A 12 1.92 3.05 -5.93
N ARG A 13 2.33 4.32 -6.03
CA ARG A 13 3.74 4.69 -6.12
C ARG A 13 4.51 4.28 -4.86
N ALA A 14 3.91 4.40 -3.68
CA ALA A 14 4.51 4.01 -2.41
C ALA A 14 4.79 2.49 -2.34
N LEU A 15 3.96 1.65 -2.97
CA LEU A 15 4.15 0.19 -2.98
C LEU A 15 5.43 -0.26 -3.69
N GLU A 16 5.96 0.54 -4.61
CA GLU A 16 7.24 0.21 -5.29
C GLU A 16 8.44 0.23 -4.33
N TYR A 17 8.33 0.89 -3.18
CA TYR A 17 9.37 0.91 -2.16
C TYR A 17 9.27 -0.27 -1.18
N VAL A 18 8.17 -1.02 -1.22
CA VAL A 18 7.97 -2.19 -0.35
C VAL A 18 8.77 -3.36 -0.89
N LYS A 19 9.56 -3.99 -0.01
CA LYS A 19 10.37 -5.16 -0.30
C LYS A 19 9.96 -6.33 0.60
N PRO A 20 10.16 -7.59 0.17
CA PRO A 20 9.92 -8.75 1.01
C PRO A 20 10.70 -8.67 2.33
N GLY A 21 10.08 -9.15 3.41
CA GLY A 21 10.64 -9.17 4.77
C GLY A 21 10.57 -7.84 5.52
N MET A 22 10.01 -6.77 4.93
CA MET A 22 9.85 -5.50 5.63
C MET A 22 8.76 -5.57 6.71
N LYS A 23 9.01 -4.86 7.82
CA LYS A 23 7.98 -4.50 8.79
C LYS A 23 7.43 -3.11 8.46
N LEU A 24 6.16 -3.05 8.08
CA LEU A 24 5.48 -1.84 7.61
C LEU A 24 4.56 -1.28 8.68
N GLY A 25 4.56 0.04 8.88
CA GLY A 25 3.52 0.71 9.66
C GLY A 25 2.33 1.05 8.75
N LEU A 26 1.13 0.70 9.17
CA LEU A 26 -0.10 1.05 8.44
C LEU A 26 -0.71 2.32 9.04
N GLY A 27 -0.71 3.39 8.24
CA GLY A 27 -1.44 4.60 8.57
C GLY A 27 -2.95 4.43 8.41
N THR A 28 -3.70 5.44 8.85
CA THR A 28 -5.16 5.52 8.70
C THR A 28 -5.58 6.59 7.70
N GLY A 29 -6.80 6.48 7.17
CA GLY A 29 -7.40 7.47 6.25
C GLY A 29 -7.48 6.98 4.80
N SER A 30 -8.22 7.70 3.96
CA SER A 30 -8.61 7.20 2.63
C SER A 30 -7.44 6.97 1.67
N THR A 31 -6.29 7.62 1.88
CA THR A 31 -5.07 7.34 1.10
C THR A 31 -4.43 6.02 1.51
N ALA A 32 -4.35 5.77 2.83
CA ALA A 32 -3.79 4.53 3.36
C ALA A 32 -4.68 3.33 2.99
N GLU A 33 -6.00 3.52 2.91
CA GLU A 33 -6.93 2.49 2.42
C GLU A 33 -6.57 1.99 1.02
N HIS A 34 -6.28 2.90 0.08
CA HIS A 34 -5.81 2.51 -1.26
C HIS A 34 -4.51 1.72 -1.21
N PHE A 35 -3.58 2.10 -0.33
CA PHE A 35 -2.31 1.42 -0.15
C PHE A 35 -2.52 0.00 0.39
N VAL A 36 -3.31 -0.16 1.45
CA VAL A 36 -3.62 -1.45 2.07
C VAL A 36 -4.29 -2.39 1.08
N ARG A 37 -5.26 -1.89 0.29
CA ARG A 37 -5.94 -2.71 -0.71
C ARG A 37 -4.97 -3.25 -1.75
N ALA A 38 -4.12 -2.39 -2.31
CA ALA A 38 -3.15 -2.80 -3.33
C ALA A 38 -1.97 -3.61 -2.73
N LEU A 39 -1.60 -3.37 -1.47
CA LEU A 39 -0.66 -4.22 -0.74
C LEU A 39 -1.22 -5.64 -0.59
N GLY A 40 -2.50 -5.77 -0.23
CA GLY A 40 -3.18 -7.05 -0.09
C GLY A 40 -3.13 -7.89 -1.38
N GLU A 41 -3.29 -7.26 -2.54
CA GLU A 41 -3.14 -7.94 -3.84
C GLU A 41 -1.71 -8.50 -4.03
N LYS A 42 -0.67 -7.74 -3.65
CA LYS A 42 0.72 -8.20 -3.73
C LYS A 42 1.01 -9.32 -2.72
N VAL A 43 0.46 -9.24 -1.52
CA VAL A 43 0.59 -10.30 -0.49
C VAL A 43 -0.08 -11.58 -0.97
N ALA A 44 -1.27 -11.49 -1.58
CA ALA A 44 -1.93 -12.63 -2.21
C ALA A 44 -1.11 -13.25 -3.35
N GLN A 45 -0.23 -12.46 -3.99
CA GLN A 45 0.73 -12.92 -5.01
C GLN A 45 2.07 -13.41 -4.43
N GLY A 46 2.21 -13.46 -3.10
CA GLY A 46 3.38 -14.01 -2.41
C GLY A 46 4.37 -12.98 -1.86
N LEU A 47 4.02 -11.69 -1.82
CA LEU A 47 4.81 -10.70 -1.07
C LEU A 47 4.73 -10.99 0.44
N ASP A 48 5.87 -11.30 1.05
CA ASP A 48 5.98 -11.53 2.48
C ASP A 48 6.33 -10.23 3.22
N VAL A 49 5.45 -9.73 4.08
CA VAL A 49 5.64 -8.54 4.91
C VAL A 49 4.86 -8.66 6.21
N VAL A 50 5.31 -7.97 7.25
CA VAL A 50 4.59 -7.84 8.53
C VAL A 50 4.09 -6.41 8.66
N CYS A 51 2.83 -6.23 9.04
CA CYS A 51 2.24 -4.90 9.23
C CYS A 51 1.95 -4.64 10.73
N VAL A 52 2.10 -3.39 11.16
CA VAL A 52 1.76 -2.89 12.52
C VAL A 52 0.89 -1.63 12.45
#